data_AF-A0A0F9BEM7-F1
#
_entry.id   AF-A0A0F9BEM7-F1
#
_cell.length_a   1.000
_cell.length_b   1.000
_cell.length_c   1.000
_cell.angle_alpha   90.00
_cell.angle_beta   90.00
_cell.angle_gamma   90.00
#
_symmetry.space_group_name_H-M   'P 1'
#
loop_
_entity.id
_entity.type
_entity.pdbx_description
1 polymer ?
#
loop_
_entity_poly.entity_id
_entity_poly.type
_entity_poly.pdbx_seq_one_letter_code
_entity_poly.pdbx_strand_id
1 'polypeptide(L)'
;IILLVQTLAKAVAIKGLSKAEGAPYPSMRILSALAMVIAYFPILNVLGFYFTSFLFYLVFTFAFFADREEFIKRLHIRIAIPALFVGILYMLFALLLKVSTPSGLLF
;
A
#
# COMPACT_ATOMS: atom_id res chain seq x y z
N ILE A 1 -19.51 26.67 24.62
CA ILE A 1 -20.37 27.47 23.72
C ILE A 1 -19.65 27.78 22.40
N ILE A 2 -18.46 28.37 22.42
CA ILE A 2 -17.69 28.71 21.21
C ILE A 2 -17.38 27.49 20.31
N LEU A 3 -17.02 26.34 20.90
CA LEU A 3 -16.75 25.12 20.13
C LEU A 3 -18.00 24.56 19.43
N LEU A 4 -19.17 24.59 20.08
CA LEU A 4 -20.43 24.11 19.49
C LEU A 4 -20.84 24.94 18.27
N VAL A 5 -20.61 26.26 18.32
CA VAL A 5 -20.89 27.17 17.21
C VAL A 5 -19.97 26.87 16.02
N GLN A 6 -18.68 26.56 16.27
CA GLN A 6 -17.75 26.17 15.21
C GLN A 6 -18.10 24.82 14.57
N THR A 7 -18.55 23.84 15.36
CA THR A 7 -18.96 22.54 14.82
C THR A 7 -20.22 22.65 13.98
N LEU A 8 -21.19 23.47 14.41
CA LEU A 8 -22.43 23.70 13.67
C LEU A 8 -22.20 24.52 12.39
N ALA A 9 -21.35 25.55 12.44
CA ALA A 9 -20.98 26.32 11.25
C ALA A 9 -20.27 25.47 10.20
N LYS A 10 -19.36 24.56 10.62
CA LYS A 10 -18.72 23.60 9.72
C LYS A 10 -19.72 22.58 9.16
N ALA A 11 -20.64 22.07 9.96
CA ALA A 11 -21.67 21.13 9.50
C ALA A 11 -22.60 21.74 8.45
N VAL A 12 -22.97 23.02 8.60
CA VAL A 12 -23.79 23.76 7.63
C VAL A 12 -23.00 24.05 6.34
N ALA A 13 -21.72 24.41 6.44
CA ALA A 13 -20.85 24.59 5.28
C ALA A 13 -20.64 23.29 4.49
N ILE A 14 -20.50 22.14 5.18
CA ILE A 14 -20.38 20.82 4.54
C ILE A 14 -21.68 20.41 3.84
N LYS A 15 -22.85 20.79 4.39
CA LYS A 15 -24.15 20.51 3.77
C LYS A 15 -24.38 21.32 2.48
N GLY A 16 -23.81 22.53 2.38
CA GLY A 16 -23.78 23.35 1.15
C GLY A 16 -22.78 22.86 0.10
N LEU A 17 -21.73 22.15 0.51
CA LEU A 17 -20.76 21.47 -0.37
C LEU A 17 -21.18 20.03 -0.74
N SER A 18 -22.29 19.52 -0.17
CA SER A 18 -22.84 18.18 -0.42
C SER A 18 -23.55 18.06 -1.78
N LYS A 19 -23.26 18.96 -2.72
CA LYS A 19 -23.44 18.71 -4.14
C LYS A 19 -22.07 18.51 -4.80
N ALA A 20 -21.24 17.66 -4.19
CA ALA A 20 -20.19 16.99 -4.94
C ALA A 20 -20.89 16.02 -5.89
N GLU A 21 -21.17 16.50 -7.11
CA GLU A 21 -21.40 15.63 -8.26
C GLU A 21 -20.34 14.51 -8.21
N GLY A 22 -20.81 13.27 -8.19
CA GLY A 22 -20.01 12.10 -7.88
C GLY A 22 -18.72 12.11 -8.68
N ALA A 23 -17.59 12.24 -7.98
CA ALA A 23 -16.29 11.99 -8.59
C ALA A 23 -16.38 10.62 -9.29
N PRO A 24 -16.06 10.53 -10.59
CA PRO A 24 -16.21 9.29 -11.32
C PRO A 24 -15.45 8.20 -10.57
N TYR A 25 -16.16 7.13 -10.23
CA TYR A 25 -15.58 5.98 -9.54
C TYR A 25 -14.33 5.55 -10.31
N PRO A 26 -13.14 5.46 -9.68
CA PRO A 26 -11.88 5.24 -10.38
C PRO A 26 -11.75 3.76 -10.78
N SER A 27 -12.73 3.25 -11.53
CA SER A 27 -12.87 1.87 -11.99
C SER A 27 -11.61 1.37 -12.66
N MET A 28 -10.96 2.21 -13.46
CA MET A 28 -9.70 1.87 -14.14
C MET A 28 -8.55 1.65 -13.17
N ARG A 29 -8.42 2.47 -12.11
CA ARG A 29 -7.38 2.30 -11.08
C ARG A 29 -7.61 1.04 -10.25
N ILE A 30 -8.87 0.72 -9.99
CA ILE A 30 -9.25 -0.49 -9.25
C ILE A 30 -9.00 -1.73 -10.10
N LEU A 31 -9.36 -1.69 -11.39
CA LEU A 31 -9.09 -2.78 -12.32
C LEU A 31 -7.58 -3.02 -12.48
N SER A 32 -6.77 -1.96 -12.56
CA SER A 32 -5.31 -2.09 -12.62
C SER A 32 -4.72 -2.63 -11.33
N ALA A 33 -5.24 -2.23 -10.16
CA ALA A 33 -4.82 -2.78 -8.87
C ALA A 33 -5.16 -4.28 -8.79
N LEU A 34 -6.36 -4.67 -9.21
CA LEU A 34 -6.78 -6.07 -9.25
C LEU A 34 -5.91 -6.90 -10.20
N ALA A 35 -5.62 -6.37 -11.39
CA ALA A 35 -4.73 -7.02 -12.35
C ALA A 35 -3.32 -7.24 -11.78
N MET A 36 -2.78 -6.26 -11.05
CA MET A 36 -1.48 -6.43 -10.36
C MET A 36 -1.52 -7.52 -9.29
N VAL A 37 -2.59 -7.61 -8.51
CA VAL A 37 -2.75 -8.69 -7.50
C VAL A 37 -2.87 -10.06 -8.17
N ILE A 38 -3.57 -10.16 -9.30
CA ILE A 38 -3.66 -11.42 -10.05
C ILE A 38 -2.27 -11.81 -10.60
N ALA A 39 -1.53 -10.85 -11.17
CA ALA A 39 -0.18 -11.07 -11.68
C ALA A 39 0.84 -11.42 -10.57
N TYR A 40 0.57 -11.07 -9.32
CA TYR A 40 1.43 -11.36 -8.18
C TYR A 40 1.48 -12.86 -7.83
N PHE A 41 0.37 -13.60 -7.97
CA PHE A 41 0.30 -15.03 -7.60
C PHE A 41 1.33 -15.93 -8.31
N PRO A 42 1.51 -15.88 -9.64
CA PRO A 42 2.51 -16.73 -10.31
C PRO A 42 3.94 -16.37 -9.89
N ILE A 43 4.21 -15.10 -9.57
CA ILE A 43 5.55 -14.62 -9.19
C ILE A 43 5.92 -15.13 -7.80
N LEU A 44 4.94 -15.30 -6.90
CA LEU A 44 5.13 -15.75 -5.52
C LEU A 44 5.86 -17.11 -5.47
N ASN A 45 5.45 -18.07 -6.31
CA ASN A 45 6.07 -19.40 -6.38
C ASN A 45 7.51 -19.37 -6.92
N VAL A 46 7.85 -18.35 -7.71
CA VAL A 46 9.17 -18.23 -8.33
C VAL A 46 10.13 -17.51 -7.39
N LEU A 47 9.76 -16.34 -6.89
CA LEU A 47 10.68 -15.48 -6.11
C LEU A 47 10.58 -15.68 -4.59
N GLY A 48 9.53 -16.34 -4.09
CA GLY A 48 9.30 -16.54 -2.67
C GLY A 48 8.46 -15.42 -2.05
N PHE A 49 7.75 -15.73 -0.97
CA PHE A 49 6.75 -14.85 -0.36
C PHE A 49 7.32 -13.50 0.07
N TYR A 50 8.45 -13.51 0.78
CA TYR A 50 9.04 -12.31 1.38
C TYR A 50 9.52 -11.31 0.32
N PHE A 51 10.31 -11.79 -0.64
CA PHE A 51 10.84 -10.95 -1.71
C PHE A 51 9.74 -10.45 -2.65
N THR A 52 8.79 -11.32 -3.00
CA THR A 52 7.66 -10.92 -3.86
C THR A 52 6.79 -9.87 -3.17
N SER A 53 6.52 -10.01 -1.87
CA SER A 53 5.72 -9.02 -1.11
C SER A 53 6.42 -7.66 -1.02
N PHE A 54 7.74 -7.66 -0.81
CA PHE A 54 8.55 -6.45 -0.86
C PHE A 54 8.48 -5.76 -2.23
N LEU A 55 8.68 -6.53 -3.30
CA LEU A 55 8.66 -6.00 -4.66
C LEU A 55 7.27 -5.50 -5.04
N PHE A 56 6.23 -6.26 -4.70
CA PHE A 56 4.84 -5.87 -4.92
C PHE A 56 4.53 -4.55 -4.21
N TYR A 57 4.91 -4.41 -2.95
CA TYR A 57 4.74 -3.15 -2.21
C TYR A 57 5.41 -1.97 -2.94
N LEU A 58 6.65 -2.13 -3.41
CA LEU A 58 7.36 -1.06 -4.12
C LEU A 58 6.69 -0.70 -5.45
N VAL A 59 6.38 -1.69 -6.28
CA VAL A 59 5.78 -1.47 -7.60
C VAL A 59 4.37 -0.92 -7.47
N PHE A 60 3.57 -1.45 -6.53
CA PHE A 60 2.23 -0.96 -6.25
C PHE A 60 2.27 0.49 -5.76
N THR A 61 3.09 0.77 -4.74
CA THR A 61 3.20 2.13 -4.20
C THR A 61 3.69 3.08 -5.27
N PHE A 62 4.69 2.71 -6.07
CA PHE A 62 5.16 3.51 -7.20
C PHE A 62 4.03 3.77 -8.21
N ALA A 63 3.33 2.72 -8.65
CA ALA A 63 2.27 2.80 -9.67
C ALA A 63 1.14 3.77 -9.29
N PHE A 64 0.76 3.83 -8.02
CA PHE A 64 -0.34 4.64 -7.52
C PHE A 64 0.10 5.96 -6.86
N PHE A 65 1.40 6.21 -6.71
CA PHE A 65 1.89 7.47 -6.16
C PHE A 65 1.64 8.62 -7.13
N ALA A 66 1.09 9.73 -6.64
CA ALA A 66 0.70 10.87 -7.46
C ALA A 66 1.92 11.63 -8.02
N ASP A 67 2.97 11.81 -7.21
CA ASP A 67 4.17 12.56 -7.58
C ASP A 67 5.40 11.64 -7.69
N ARG A 68 5.75 11.30 -8.94
CA ARG A 68 6.89 10.42 -9.24
C ARG A 68 8.24 11.01 -8.79
N GLU A 69 8.40 12.33 -8.84
CA GLU A 69 9.66 12.97 -8.44
C GLU A 69 9.85 12.92 -6.93
N GLU A 70 8.79 13.20 -6.17
CA GLU A 70 8.84 13.08 -4.71
C GLU A 70 9.06 11.61 -4.29
N PHE A 71 8.45 10.67 -5.03
CA PHE A 71 8.68 9.25 -4.81
C PHE A 71 10.16 8.88 -4.96
N ILE A 72 10.81 9.34 -6.03
CA ILE A 72 12.22 9.05 -6.30
C ILE A 72 13.13 9.73 -5.27
N LYS A 73 12.85 10.99 -4.90
CA LYS A 73 13.64 11.72 -3.88
C LYS A 73 13.70 10.98 -2.54
N ARG A 74 12.60 10.31 -2.16
CA ARG A 74 12.51 9.53 -0.90
C ARG A 74 12.62 8.02 -1.12
N LEU A 75 13.12 7.58 -2.27
CA LEU A 75 13.16 6.16 -2.64
C LEU A 75 13.95 5.32 -1.63
N HIS A 76 15.07 5.86 -1.13
CA HIS A 76 15.91 5.19 -0.13
C HIS A 76 15.14 4.83 1.15
N ILE A 77 14.34 5.76 1.71
CA ILE A 77 13.49 5.50 2.88
C ILE A 77 12.36 4.53 2.53
N ARG A 78 11.74 4.70 1.35
CA ARG A 78 10.64 3.86 0.87
C ARG A 78 11.06 2.41 0.58
N ILE A 79 12.36 2.17 0.32
CA ILE A 79 12.97 0.85 0.21
C ILE A 79 13.36 0.32 1.59
N ALA A 80 14.00 1.14 2.42
CA ALA A 80 14.54 0.72 3.71
C ALA A 80 13.44 0.24 4.68
N ILE A 81 12.30 0.95 4.76
CA ILE A 81 11.20 0.59 5.67
C ILE A 81 10.60 -0.79 5.36
N PRO A 82 10.14 -1.09 4.13
CA PRO A 82 9.57 -2.40 3.82
C PRO A 82 10.64 -3.51 3.85
N ALA A 83 11.90 -3.22 3.51
CA ALA A 83 12.98 -4.19 3.65
C ALA A 83 13.19 -4.59 5.12
N LEU A 84 13.22 -3.60 6.02
CA LEU A 84 13.31 -3.85 7.46
C LEU A 84 12.10 -4.64 7.97
N PHE A 85 10.89 -4.26 7.55
CA PHE A 85 9.67 -4.95 7.93
C PHE A 85 9.67 -6.42 7.50
N VAL A 86 10.03 -6.71 6.25
CA VAL A 86 10.14 -8.07 5.73
C VAL A 86 11.24 -8.85 6.45
N GLY A 87 12.36 -8.21 6.78
CA GLY A 87 13.43 -8.83 7.59
C GLY A 87 12.96 -9.21 9.00
N ILE A 88 12.18 -8.35 9.66
CA ILE A 88 11.58 -8.63 10.97
C ILE A 88 10.60 -9.80 10.87
N LEU A 89 9.73 -9.82 9.85
CA LEU A 89 8.81 -10.93 9.62
C LEU A 89 9.55 -12.24 9.41
N TYR A 90 10.59 -12.24 8.58
CA TYR A 90 11.42 -13.42 8.36
C TYR A 90 12.04 -13.91 9.67
N MET A 91 12.64 -13.02 10.45
CA MET A 91 13.25 -13.36 11.73
C MET A 91 12.23 -13.96 12.70
N LEU A 92 11.03 -13.40 12.75
CA LEU A 92 9.96 -13.87 13.63
C LEU A 92 9.45 -15.26 13.22
N PHE A 93 9.24 -15.50 11.92
CA PHE A 93 8.79 -16.80 11.43
C PHE A 93 9.87 -17.88 11.56
N ALA A 94 11.12 -17.56 11.21
CA ALA A 94 12.22 -18.50 11.20
C ALA A 94 12.70 -18.85 12.63
N LEU A 95 12.95 -17.84 13.47
CA LEU A 95 13.56 -18.05 14.78
C LEU A 95 12.53 -18.34 15.88
N LEU A 96 11.41 -17.62 15.86
CA LEU A 96 10.46 -17.60 16.97
C LEU A 96 9.40 -18.69 16.81
N LEU A 97 8.87 -18.83 15.58
CA LEU A 97 7.79 -19.79 15.30
C LEU A 97 8.29 -21.13 14.74
N LYS A 98 9.54 -21.22 14.26
CA LYS A 98 10.11 -22.43 13.62
C LYS A 98 9.18 -23.06 12.57
N VAL A 99 8.40 -22.22 11.88
CA VAL A 99 7.47 -22.68 10.83
C VAL A 99 8.26 -22.79 9.53
N SER A 100 7.94 -23.79 8.72
CA SER A 100 8.46 -23.91 7.36
C SER A 100 8.19 -22.62 6.59
N THR A 101 9.24 -21.87 6.25
CA THR A 101 9.09 -20.66 5.43
C THR A 101 8.58 -21.06 4.05
N PRO A 102 7.56 -20.38 3.52
CA PRO A 102 7.03 -20.67 2.19
C PRO A 102 8.15 -20.54 1.16
N SER A 103 8.32 -21.58 0.33
CA SER A 103 9.48 -21.76 -0.56
C SER A 103 9.43 -20.90 -1.83
N GLY A 104 10.60 -20.41 -2.26
CA GLY A 104 10.86 -19.73 -3.53
C GLY A 104 12.36 -19.62 -3.84
N LEU A 105 12.75 -19.16 -5.03
CA LEU A 105 14.17 -19.10 -5.47
C LEU A 105 15.05 -18.22 -4.57
N LEU A 106 14.46 -17.21 -3.92
CA LEU A 106 15.20 -16.32 -3.04
C LEU A 106 15.00 -16.62 -1.56
N PHE A 107 13.88 -17.27 -1.13
CA PHE A 107 13.66 -18.06 0.10
C PHE A 107 12.38 -18.89 -0.05
#